data_AF-A0A2A4JL57-F1
#
_entry.id   AF-A0A2A4JL57-F1
#
_cell.length_a   1.000
_cell.length_b   1.000
_cell.length_c   1.000
_cell.angle_alpha   90.00
_cell.angle_beta   90.00
_cell.angle_gamma   90.00
#
_symmetry.space_group_name_H-M   'P 1'
#
loop_
_entity.id
_entity.type
_entity.pdbx_description
1 polymer ?
#
loop_
_entity_poly.entity_id
_entity_poly.type
_entity_poly.pdbx_seq_one_letter_code
_entity_poly.pdbx_strand_id
1 'polypeptide(L)'
;MNLKQKGLLNAMPYFGMFVSTVIAGFLIDTFGRIYFLRIGFGGIFLCTLFSASSQTYEMLAAAKLCEGILFATSLAAISSLTSEFCHTSIRDRVMLCQSSYAALTQILSPAMAWGILIQDWRYSFFDGAFVLNIWNFYLLAMSLWSLTAFLLYLTLPESPKFLVTQKRYVEARNILIKIYVENTGKPADTFPYPEIFEKEIKEADTEKLEDGSKAKFGAKILAGLRNMKPLLHRPLLGYLGLIGLMQFITLGIHNVIRLWFPQLSTIVEHYKLDGNQNLCDLLDAYTSTLKVKNNSNSTTGICVPHVSGAETYINSIIIGLISILPYFISGVIVNKVGKKALLFAGGVISTGSLLGLRWSSSKAMMVAFFSVNIAITQTMKSLTQVVLIDVVPTTMRTFALSLVMLTARMGTLVSNVAFPILLAMGCSIPFYTMATMMSCVVVLSVFLPKKKQ
;
A
#
# COMPACT_ATOMS: atom_id res chain seq x y z
N MET A 1 -24.42 -1.63 -8.24
CA MET A 1 -23.05 -2.06 -8.60
C MET A 1 -22.92 -3.56 -8.43
N ASN A 2 -22.57 -4.28 -9.50
CA ASN A 2 -22.41 -5.74 -9.47
C ASN A 2 -21.09 -6.17 -8.81
N LEU A 3 -20.97 -7.44 -8.43
CA LEU A 3 -19.80 -7.99 -7.72
C LEU A 3 -18.49 -7.81 -8.52
N LYS A 4 -18.55 -7.94 -9.85
CA LYS A 4 -17.41 -7.68 -10.76
C LYS A 4 -16.96 -6.22 -10.73
N GLN A 5 -17.90 -5.27 -10.77
CA GLN A 5 -17.59 -3.82 -10.68
C GLN A 5 -16.96 -3.45 -9.34
N LYS A 6 -17.39 -4.09 -8.23
CA LYS A 6 -16.76 -3.93 -6.92
C LYS A 6 -15.29 -4.38 -6.92
N GLY A 7 -15.01 -5.56 -7.47
CA GLY A 7 -13.64 -6.07 -7.60
C GLY A 7 -12.75 -5.18 -8.46
N LEU A 8 -13.25 -4.76 -9.62
CA LEU A 8 -12.53 -3.88 -10.51
C LEU A 8 -12.23 -2.53 -9.85
N LEU A 9 -13.19 -1.96 -9.12
CA LEU A 9 -13.00 -0.70 -8.40
C LEU A 9 -11.92 -0.82 -7.31
N ASN A 10 -11.93 -1.91 -6.54
CA ASN A 10 -10.87 -2.20 -5.55
C ASN A 10 -9.49 -2.38 -6.22
N ALA A 11 -9.45 -2.86 -7.47
CA ALA A 11 -8.23 -3.11 -8.21
C ALA A 11 -7.62 -1.83 -8.83
N MET A 12 -8.42 -0.80 -9.14
CA MET A 12 -7.98 0.41 -9.85
C MET A 12 -6.81 1.16 -9.19
N PRO A 13 -6.79 1.42 -7.86
CA PRO A 13 -5.64 2.06 -7.23
C PRO A 13 -4.35 1.24 -7.39
N TYR A 14 -4.43 -0.09 -7.28
CA TYR A 14 -3.27 -0.96 -7.43
C TYR A 14 -2.78 -1.01 -8.88
N PHE A 15 -3.69 -0.89 -9.86
CA PHE A 15 -3.31 -0.74 -11.26
C PHE A 15 -2.51 0.55 -11.48
N GLY A 16 -3.00 1.68 -10.96
CA GLY A 16 -2.29 2.95 -11.01
C GLY A 16 -0.91 2.87 -10.34
N MET A 17 -0.83 2.25 -9.17
CA MET A 17 0.43 2.01 -8.47
C MET A 17 1.39 1.14 -9.28
N PHE A 18 0.90 0.08 -9.93
CA PHE A 18 1.71 -0.82 -10.75
C PHE A 18 2.36 -0.05 -11.92
N VAL A 19 1.56 0.69 -12.68
CA VAL A 19 2.01 1.47 -13.85
C VAL A 19 3.06 2.51 -13.46
N SER A 20 2.88 3.20 -12.33
CA SER A 20 3.79 4.29 -11.94
C SER A 20 5.10 3.84 -11.29
N THR A 21 5.16 2.65 -10.67
CA THR A 21 6.34 2.19 -9.88
C THR A 21 7.66 2.28 -10.65
N VAL A 22 7.66 1.86 -11.91
CA VAL A 22 8.88 1.76 -12.74
C VAL A 22 9.41 3.15 -13.08
N ILE A 23 8.51 4.09 -13.36
CA ILE A 23 8.86 5.44 -13.83
C ILE A 23 9.15 6.35 -12.63
N ALA A 24 8.43 6.17 -11.52
CA ALA A 24 8.49 7.03 -10.34
C ALA A 24 9.91 7.17 -9.76
N GLY A 25 10.64 6.06 -9.60
CA GLY A 25 11.97 6.09 -8.98
C GLY A 25 12.96 6.97 -9.76
N PHE A 26 12.99 6.80 -11.08
CA PHE A 26 13.86 7.61 -11.95
C PHE A 26 13.48 9.10 -11.94
N LEU A 27 12.18 9.38 -11.98
CA LEU A 27 11.68 10.75 -11.94
C LEU A 27 12.06 11.45 -10.63
N ILE A 28 11.92 10.77 -9.48
CA ILE A 28 12.26 11.33 -8.16
C ILE A 28 13.76 11.64 -8.05
N ASP A 29 14.62 10.77 -8.56
CA ASP A 29 16.07 11.00 -8.54
C ASP A 29 16.52 12.09 -9.51
N THR A 30 15.68 12.43 -10.50
CA THR A 30 15.98 13.47 -11.49
C THR A 30 15.46 14.84 -11.08
N PHE A 31 14.21 14.94 -10.62
CA PHE A 31 13.53 16.22 -10.37
C PHE A 31 13.49 16.62 -8.89
N GLY A 32 13.90 15.75 -7.97
CA GLY A 32 13.88 16.01 -6.53
C GLY A 32 12.69 15.36 -5.84
N ARG A 33 12.75 15.28 -4.52
CA ARG A 33 11.79 14.53 -3.70
C ARG A 33 10.59 15.40 -3.34
N ILE A 34 10.82 16.68 -3.00
CA ILE A 34 9.75 17.56 -2.52
C ILE A 34 8.72 17.88 -3.61
N TYR A 35 9.16 17.95 -4.86
CA TYR A 35 8.29 18.18 -6.01
C TYR A 35 7.21 17.08 -6.13
N PHE A 36 7.62 15.81 -6.07
CA PHE A 36 6.68 14.68 -6.12
C PHE A 36 5.80 14.56 -4.88
N LEU A 37 6.26 15.04 -3.71
CA LEU A 37 5.42 15.08 -2.51
C LEU A 37 4.31 16.13 -2.63
N ARG A 38 4.64 17.33 -3.11
CA ARG A 38 3.67 18.41 -3.30
C ARG A 38 2.64 18.05 -4.36
N ILE A 39 3.09 17.66 -5.56
CA ILE A 39 2.17 17.24 -6.64
C ILE A 39 1.42 15.97 -6.27
N GLY A 40 2.09 15.04 -5.60
CA GLY A 40 1.53 13.79 -5.16
C GLY A 40 0.37 13.98 -4.19
N PHE A 41 0.60 14.60 -3.03
CA PHE A 41 -0.44 14.80 -2.03
C PHE A 41 -1.49 15.82 -2.46
N GLY A 42 -1.11 16.91 -3.15
CA GLY A 42 -2.06 17.86 -3.72
C GLY A 42 -2.95 17.23 -4.79
N GLY A 43 -2.37 16.38 -5.65
CA GLY A 43 -3.10 15.62 -6.65
C GLY A 43 -4.00 14.54 -6.04
N ILE A 44 -3.56 13.83 -4.98
CA ILE A 44 -4.39 12.86 -4.26
C ILE A 44 -5.61 13.56 -3.65
N PHE A 45 -5.43 14.75 -3.08
CA PHE A 45 -6.54 15.56 -2.58
C PHE A 45 -7.56 15.88 -3.69
N LEU A 46 -7.09 16.40 -4.83
CA LEU A 46 -7.98 16.71 -5.97
C LEU A 46 -8.67 15.47 -6.54
N CYS A 47 -7.94 14.35 -6.69
CA CYS A 47 -8.53 13.10 -7.17
C CYS A 47 -9.55 12.53 -6.17
N THR A 48 -9.30 12.67 -4.87
CA THR A 48 -10.26 12.25 -3.82
C THR A 48 -11.50 13.16 -3.82
N LEU A 49 -11.34 14.45 -4.09
CA LEU A 49 -12.46 15.38 -4.29
C LEU A 49 -13.30 14.99 -5.52
N PHE A 50 -12.66 14.63 -6.63
CA PHE A 50 -13.37 14.10 -7.80
C PHE A 50 -14.05 12.76 -7.50
N SER A 51 -13.39 11.84 -6.79
CA SER A 51 -13.99 10.60 -6.30
C SER A 51 -15.24 10.90 -5.45
N ALA A 52 -15.17 11.87 -4.56
CA ALA A 52 -16.26 12.28 -3.69
C ALA A 52 -17.41 12.97 -4.45
N SER A 53 -17.15 13.66 -5.56
CA SER A 53 -18.19 14.28 -6.39
C SER A 53 -18.72 13.36 -7.49
N SER A 54 -18.21 12.13 -7.58
CA SER A 54 -18.53 11.23 -8.69
C SER A 54 -20.01 10.82 -8.73
N GLN A 55 -20.62 10.97 -9.91
CA GLN A 55 -22.00 10.57 -10.19
C GLN A 55 -22.08 9.27 -11.01
N THR A 56 -20.96 8.84 -11.59
CA THR A 56 -20.87 7.62 -12.41
C THR A 56 -19.74 6.71 -11.92
N TYR A 57 -19.90 5.41 -12.18
CA TYR A 57 -18.89 4.40 -11.83
C TYR A 57 -17.54 4.68 -12.51
N GLU A 58 -17.56 5.06 -13.80
CA GLU A 58 -16.34 5.31 -14.57
C GLU A 58 -15.54 6.50 -14.02
N MET A 59 -16.23 7.57 -13.61
CA MET A 59 -15.59 8.73 -12.99
C MET A 59 -14.90 8.34 -11.67
N LEU A 60 -15.59 7.55 -10.83
CA LEU A 60 -15.01 7.05 -9.58
C LEU A 60 -13.81 6.14 -9.83
N ALA A 61 -13.91 5.22 -10.80
CA ALA A 61 -12.84 4.29 -11.16
C ALA A 61 -11.60 5.03 -11.70
N ALA A 62 -11.79 6.00 -12.59
CA ALA A 62 -10.71 6.82 -13.15
C ALA A 62 -10.02 7.65 -12.06
N ALA A 63 -10.78 8.30 -11.16
CA ALA A 63 -10.23 9.05 -10.05
C ALA A 63 -9.39 8.16 -9.12
N LYS A 64 -9.87 6.95 -8.80
CA LYS A 64 -9.15 5.95 -7.99
C LYS A 64 -7.87 5.43 -8.65
N LEU A 65 -7.86 5.28 -9.97
CA LEU A 65 -6.65 4.96 -10.72
C LEU A 65 -5.61 6.07 -10.59
N CYS A 66 -6.01 7.33 -10.78
CA CYS A 66 -5.14 8.49 -10.62
C CYS A 66 -4.59 8.63 -9.19
N GLU A 67 -5.44 8.43 -8.17
CA GLU A 67 -5.01 8.35 -6.77
C GLU A 67 -3.90 7.30 -6.59
N GLY A 68 -4.05 6.11 -7.20
CA GLY A 68 -3.05 5.05 -7.16
C GLY A 68 -1.70 5.43 -7.77
N ILE A 69 -1.70 6.13 -8.93
CA ILE A 69 -0.49 6.63 -9.59
C ILE A 69 0.25 7.58 -8.65
N LEU A 70 -0.47 8.59 -8.13
CA LEU A 70 0.08 9.64 -7.27
C LEU A 70 0.52 9.12 -5.90
N PHE A 71 -0.20 8.15 -5.34
CA PHE A 71 0.16 7.51 -4.08
C PHE A 71 1.51 6.79 -4.19
N ALA A 72 1.71 6.01 -5.26
CA ALA A 72 2.95 5.28 -5.46
C ALA A 72 4.16 6.20 -5.67
N THR A 73 4.01 7.32 -6.40
CA THR A 73 5.09 8.31 -6.56
C THR A 73 5.40 9.02 -5.24
N SER A 74 4.37 9.41 -4.49
CA SER A 74 4.53 10.08 -3.19
C SER A 74 5.20 9.17 -2.16
N LEU A 75 4.82 7.89 -2.12
CA LEU A 75 5.36 6.92 -1.17
C LEU A 75 6.86 6.66 -1.38
N ALA A 76 7.33 6.63 -2.62
CA ALA A 76 8.76 6.52 -2.89
C ALA A 76 9.51 7.80 -2.47
N ALA A 77 8.93 8.98 -2.76
CA ALA A 77 9.54 10.26 -2.44
C ALA A 77 9.64 10.50 -0.92
N ILE A 78 8.61 10.14 -0.15
CA ILE A 78 8.58 10.35 1.31
C ILE A 78 9.63 9.49 2.01
N SER A 79 9.78 8.22 1.62
CA SER A 79 10.79 7.35 2.20
C SER A 79 12.20 7.85 1.93
N SER A 80 12.49 8.31 0.71
CA SER A 80 13.79 8.91 0.38
C SER A 80 14.01 10.20 1.17
N LEU A 81 13.06 11.14 1.15
CA LEU A 81 13.18 12.42 1.86
C LEU A 81 13.48 12.20 3.35
N THR A 82 12.65 11.43 4.06
CA THR A 82 12.83 11.19 5.49
C THR A 82 14.18 10.52 5.77
N SER A 83 14.63 9.58 4.92
CA SER A 83 15.94 8.93 5.09
C SER A 83 17.14 9.87 4.92
N GLU A 84 16.99 10.93 4.11
CA GLU A 84 18.05 11.89 3.80
C GLU A 84 18.13 13.04 4.80
N PHE A 85 17.01 13.37 5.46
CA PHE A 85 16.99 14.33 6.57
C PHE A 85 17.40 13.71 7.92
N CYS A 86 17.49 12.38 8.00
CA CYS A 86 17.86 11.68 9.23
C CYS A 86 19.37 11.40 9.30
N HIS A 87 19.97 11.66 10.46
CA HIS A 87 21.31 11.18 10.76
C HIS A 87 21.36 9.64 10.77
N THR A 88 22.47 9.06 10.31
CA THR A 88 22.65 7.61 10.15
C THR A 88 22.40 6.80 11.42
N SER A 89 22.66 7.36 12.61
CA SER A 89 22.44 6.69 13.89
C SER A 89 20.97 6.51 14.28
N ILE A 90 20.08 7.40 13.83
CA ILE A 90 18.65 7.37 14.18
C ILE A 90 17.74 6.98 13.01
N ARG A 91 18.26 7.03 11.78
CA ARG A 91 17.51 6.82 10.54
C ARG A 91 16.63 5.57 10.58
N ASP A 92 17.18 4.43 10.97
CA ASP A 92 16.45 3.17 10.94
C ASP A 92 15.28 3.15 11.96
N ARG A 93 15.44 3.83 13.10
CA ARG A 93 14.36 4.01 14.10
C ARG A 93 13.25 4.90 13.56
N VAL A 94 13.60 5.99 12.87
CA VAL A 94 12.62 6.91 12.26
C VAL A 94 11.85 6.21 11.13
N MET A 95 12.54 5.46 10.26
CA MET A 95 11.91 4.65 9.20
C MET A 95 10.95 3.59 9.75
N LEU A 96 11.31 2.96 10.87
CA LEU A 96 10.44 2.02 11.56
C LEU A 96 9.19 2.72 12.13
N CYS A 97 9.37 3.87 12.78
CA CYS A 97 8.28 4.70 13.27
C CYS A 97 7.32 5.10 12.13
N GLN A 98 7.86 5.55 10.99
CA GLN A 98 7.06 5.86 9.81
C GLN A 98 6.21 4.66 9.34
N SER A 99 6.78 3.46 9.35
CA SER A 99 6.08 2.24 8.93
C SER A 99 4.94 1.83 9.88
N SER A 100 5.03 2.21 11.16
CA SER A 100 4.03 1.89 12.19
C SER A 100 2.68 2.57 11.96
N TYR A 101 2.67 3.73 11.29
CA TYR A 101 1.43 4.45 10.95
C TYR A 101 0.47 3.60 10.10
N ALA A 102 0.98 2.65 9.31
CA ALA A 102 0.12 1.74 8.54
C ALA A 102 -0.79 0.89 9.43
N ALA A 103 -0.34 0.50 10.64
CA ALA A 103 -1.17 -0.22 11.61
C ALA A 103 -2.21 0.71 12.26
N LEU A 104 -1.82 1.95 12.59
CA LEU A 104 -2.75 2.97 13.10
C LEU A 104 -3.88 3.23 12.09
N THR A 105 -3.56 3.33 10.79
CA THR A 105 -4.57 3.50 9.74
C THR A 105 -5.59 2.36 9.69
N GLN A 106 -5.19 1.12 9.97
CA GLN A 106 -6.13 -0.02 9.99
C GLN A 106 -7.17 0.08 11.12
N ILE A 107 -6.88 0.84 12.18
CA ILE A 107 -7.78 1.09 13.30
C ILE A 107 -8.61 2.36 13.05
N LEU A 108 -7.93 3.44 12.64
CA LEU A 108 -8.56 4.75 12.45
C LEU A 108 -9.54 4.76 11.27
N SER A 109 -9.22 4.07 10.17
CA SER A 109 -10.08 4.03 8.97
C SER A 109 -11.48 3.47 9.25
N PRO A 110 -11.65 2.27 9.85
CA PRO A 110 -12.98 1.77 10.20
C PRO A 110 -13.64 2.58 11.32
N ALA A 111 -12.89 3.17 12.26
CA ALA A 111 -13.47 4.05 13.29
C ALA A 111 -14.08 5.33 12.71
N MET A 112 -13.37 5.99 11.78
CA MET A 112 -13.91 7.17 11.08
C MET A 112 -15.06 6.78 10.15
N ALA A 113 -14.96 5.64 9.48
CA ALA A 113 -16.05 5.11 8.66
C ALA A 113 -17.30 4.86 9.50
N TRP A 114 -17.15 4.30 10.71
CA TRP A 114 -18.25 4.08 11.64
C TRP A 114 -18.92 5.40 12.04
N GLY A 115 -18.14 6.40 12.48
CA GLY A 115 -18.69 7.69 12.92
C GLY A 115 -19.45 8.47 11.83
N ILE A 116 -19.06 8.32 10.56
CA ILE A 116 -19.67 9.05 9.44
C ILE A 116 -20.76 8.23 8.74
N LEU A 117 -20.49 6.98 8.37
CA LEU A 117 -21.38 6.19 7.51
C LEU A 117 -22.64 5.67 8.21
N ILE A 118 -22.78 5.80 9.53
CA ILE A 118 -24.05 5.52 10.24
C ILE A 118 -25.10 6.61 9.94
N GLN A 119 -24.68 7.82 9.57
CA GLN A 119 -25.60 8.94 9.37
C GLN A 119 -26.32 8.85 8.02
N ASP A 120 -27.57 9.31 7.96
CA ASP A 120 -28.39 9.30 6.74
C ASP A 120 -28.32 10.62 5.96
N TRP A 121 -27.11 11.12 5.70
CA TRP A 121 -26.95 12.37 4.93
C TRP A 121 -27.16 12.14 3.44
N ARG A 122 -28.14 12.85 2.87
CA ARG A 122 -28.38 12.90 1.42
C ARG A 122 -28.73 14.32 1.01
N TYR A 123 -27.92 14.90 0.14
CA TYR A 123 -28.14 16.23 -0.41
C TYR A 123 -28.25 16.15 -1.92
N SER A 124 -29.28 16.78 -2.46
CA SER A 124 -29.57 16.81 -3.89
C SER A 124 -29.49 18.26 -4.37
N PHE A 125 -28.71 18.50 -5.41
CA PHE A 125 -28.53 19.80 -6.04
C PHE A 125 -29.09 19.78 -7.46
N PHE A 126 -29.50 20.94 -7.97
CA PHE A 126 -30.02 21.11 -9.35
C PHE A 126 -31.14 20.12 -9.69
N ASP A 127 -32.19 20.08 -8.88
CA ASP A 127 -33.36 19.21 -9.06
C ASP A 127 -33.05 17.71 -9.24
N GLY A 128 -31.96 17.23 -8.64
CA GLY A 128 -31.56 15.82 -8.70
C GLY A 128 -30.49 15.47 -9.71
N ALA A 129 -29.97 16.44 -10.47
CA ALA A 129 -28.86 16.21 -11.40
C ALA A 129 -27.54 15.89 -10.68
N PHE A 130 -27.37 16.34 -9.44
CA PHE A 130 -26.17 16.07 -8.64
C PHE A 130 -26.55 15.63 -7.22
N VAL A 131 -26.26 14.39 -6.87
CA VAL A 131 -26.65 13.80 -5.58
C VAL A 131 -25.40 13.40 -4.80
N LEU A 132 -25.30 13.92 -3.57
CA LEU A 132 -24.30 13.52 -2.59
C LEU A 132 -24.96 12.66 -1.52
N ASN A 133 -24.44 11.44 -1.35
CA ASN A 133 -24.82 10.50 -0.30
C ASN A 133 -23.74 10.51 0.79
N ILE A 134 -24.01 9.85 1.93
CA ILE A 134 -23.08 9.82 3.07
C ILE A 134 -21.65 9.34 2.72
N TRP A 135 -21.52 8.39 1.79
CA TRP A 135 -20.19 7.90 1.36
C TRP A 135 -19.37 8.98 0.62
N ASN A 136 -20.04 9.92 -0.06
CA ASN A 136 -19.39 11.07 -0.70
C ASN A 136 -18.76 11.97 0.37
N PHE A 137 -19.51 12.27 1.44
CA PHE A 137 -19.00 13.04 2.59
C PHE A 137 -17.86 12.32 3.33
N TYR A 138 -17.92 11.00 3.45
CA TYR A 138 -16.79 10.22 3.97
C TYR A 138 -15.52 10.42 3.13
N LEU A 139 -15.62 10.36 1.79
CA LEU A 139 -14.47 10.61 0.92
C LEU A 139 -13.97 12.06 1.01
N LEU A 140 -14.86 13.05 1.14
CA LEU A 140 -14.49 14.44 1.41
C LEU A 140 -13.69 14.56 2.71
N ALA A 141 -14.17 13.95 3.80
CA ALA A 141 -13.46 13.94 5.07
C ALA A 141 -12.09 13.26 4.96
N MET A 142 -11.99 12.16 4.20
CA MET A 142 -10.70 11.49 3.96
C MET A 142 -9.72 12.35 3.14
N SER A 143 -10.22 13.17 2.22
CA SER A 143 -9.39 14.08 1.41
C SER A 143 -8.64 15.11 2.25
N LEU A 144 -9.18 15.47 3.42
CA LEU A 144 -8.53 16.41 4.34
C LEU A 144 -7.18 15.91 4.84
N TRP A 145 -6.97 14.60 4.98
CA TRP A 145 -5.66 14.05 5.34
C TRP A 145 -4.60 14.34 4.27
N SER A 146 -4.96 14.16 3.00
CA SER A 146 -4.06 14.51 1.89
C SER A 146 -3.84 16.01 1.75
N LEU A 147 -4.84 16.83 2.04
CA LEU A 147 -4.71 18.29 2.04
C LEU A 147 -3.75 18.75 3.14
N THR A 148 -3.92 18.25 4.37
CA THR A 148 -3.03 18.56 5.49
C THR A 148 -1.59 18.15 5.17
N ALA A 149 -1.38 16.95 4.61
CA ALA A 149 -0.06 16.52 4.16
C ALA A 149 0.52 17.46 3.10
N PHE A 150 -0.26 17.84 2.09
CA PHE A 150 0.16 18.80 1.05
C PHE A 150 0.62 20.13 1.66
N LEU A 151 -0.18 20.73 2.54
CA LEU A 151 0.14 22.00 3.21
C LEU A 151 1.43 21.90 4.03
N LEU A 152 1.64 20.79 4.75
CA LEU A 152 2.88 20.54 5.49
C LEU A 152 4.10 20.39 4.56
N TYR A 153 3.95 19.77 3.39
CA TYR A 153 5.04 19.65 2.42
C TYR A 153 5.35 20.93 1.64
N LEU A 154 4.49 21.95 1.69
CA LEU A 154 4.80 23.27 1.14
C LEU A 154 5.89 23.98 1.96
N THR A 155 5.96 23.73 3.27
CA THR A 155 6.93 24.40 4.17
C THR A 155 8.30 23.72 4.19
N LEU A 156 8.38 22.45 3.79
CA LEU A 156 9.62 21.68 3.79
C LEU A 156 10.50 21.99 2.57
N PRO A 157 11.82 22.14 2.76
CA PRO A 157 12.78 22.30 1.67
C PRO A 157 13.09 20.95 1.00
N GLU A 158 13.81 21.01 -0.12
CA GLU A 158 14.37 19.83 -0.77
C GLU A 158 15.52 19.23 0.07
N SER A 159 15.81 17.96 -0.12
CA SER A 159 16.91 17.28 0.57
C SER A 159 18.29 17.88 0.24
N PRO A 160 19.12 18.20 1.26
CA PRO A 160 20.50 18.65 1.04
C PRO A 160 21.30 17.65 0.22
N LYS A 161 21.09 16.34 0.44
CA LYS A 161 21.78 15.27 -0.30
C LYS A 161 21.41 15.30 -1.78
N PHE A 162 20.13 15.51 -2.10
CA PHE A 162 19.69 15.68 -3.49
C PHE A 162 20.39 16.86 -4.15
N LEU A 163 20.42 18.01 -3.48
CA LEU A 163 20.99 19.24 -4.02
C LEU A 163 22.49 19.09 -4.31
N VAL A 164 23.24 18.43 -3.42
CA VAL A 164 24.65 18.08 -3.64
C VAL A 164 24.81 17.20 -4.89
N THR A 165 23.96 16.18 -5.07
CA THR A 165 24.01 15.32 -6.28
C THR A 165 23.69 16.07 -7.58
N GLN A 166 22.93 17.16 -7.50
CA GLN A 166 22.62 18.04 -8.62
C GLN A 166 23.62 19.20 -8.78
N LYS A 167 24.77 19.17 -8.08
CA LYS A 167 25.78 20.24 -8.05
C LYS A 167 25.23 21.61 -7.57
N ARG A 168 24.14 21.62 -6.78
CA ARG A 168 23.52 22.82 -6.18
C ARG A 168 24.02 23.04 -4.75
N TYR A 169 25.32 23.25 -4.62
CA TYR A 169 26.02 23.27 -3.33
C TYR A 169 25.62 24.43 -2.41
N VAL A 170 25.41 25.63 -2.95
CA VAL A 170 25.01 26.82 -2.16
C VAL A 170 23.66 26.61 -1.47
N GLU A 171 22.68 26.07 -2.20
CA GLU A 171 21.36 25.77 -1.65
C GLU A 171 21.41 24.67 -0.60
N ALA A 172 22.21 23.62 -0.84
CA ALA A 172 22.42 22.56 0.14
C ALA A 172 23.01 23.11 1.45
N ARG A 173 24.02 23.99 1.37
CA ARG A 173 24.62 24.66 2.51
C ARG A 173 23.60 25.50 3.29
N ASN A 174 22.80 26.31 2.59
CA ASN A 174 21.77 27.14 3.23
C ASN A 174 20.73 26.30 3.99
N ILE A 175 20.32 25.16 3.43
CA ILE A 175 19.38 24.26 4.10
C ILE A 175 20.03 23.59 5.32
N LEU A 176 21.29 23.18 5.25
CA LEU A 176 22.01 22.62 6.40
C LEU A 176 22.14 23.63 7.55
N ILE A 177 22.42 24.90 7.23
CA ILE A 177 22.45 26.00 8.21
C ILE A 177 21.05 26.17 8.83
N LYS A 178 19.99 26.18 8.02
CA LYS A 178 18.61 26.26 8.51
C LYS A 178 18.28 25.11 9.46
N ILE A 179 18.63 23.87 9.11
CA ILE A 179 18.44 22.68 9.96
C ILE A 179 19.22 22.82 11.27
N TYR A 180 20.45 23.35 11.24
CA TYR A 180 21.24 23.58 12.45
C TYR A 180 20.58 24.60 13.39
N VAL A 181 20.12 25.74 12.84
CA VAL A 181 19.44 26.78 13.60
C VAL A 181 18.15 26.24 14.23
N GLU A 182 17.32 25.53 13.46
CA GLU A 182 16.06 24.94 13.94
C GLU A 182 16.28 23.86 15.01
N ASN A 183 17.30 23.01 14.87
CA ASN A 183 17.55 21.92 15.81
C ASN A 183 18.28 22.37 17.09
N THR A 184 19.14 23.39 17.03
CA THR A 184 19.96 23.81 18.17
C THR A 184 19.50 25.10 18.83
N GLY A 185 18.70 25.92 18.13
CA GLY A 185 18.31 27.26 18.54
C GLY A 185 19.45 28.29 18.50
N LYS A 186 20.64 27.92 18.01
CA LYS A 186 21.81 28.82 17.94
C LYS A 186 21.80 29.67 16.66
N PRO A 187 22.46 30.85 16.66
CA PRO A 187 22.56 31.69 15.46
C PRO A 187 23.29 30.98 14.31
N ALA A 188 22.93 31.33 13.07
CA ALA A 188 23.49 30.76 11.85
C ALA A 188 25.02 30.88 11.77
N ASP A 189 25.60 31.96 12.29
CA ASP A 189 27.04 32.23 12.27
C ASP A 189 27.85 31.25 13.14
N THR A 190 27.19 30.55 14.07
CA THR A 190 27.82 29.52 14.91
C THR A 190 27.87 28.15 14.24
N PHE A 191 27.47 28.04 12.97
CA PHE A 191 27.49 26.78 12.24
C PHE A 191 28.92 26.21 12.17
N PRO A 192 29.18 24.96 12.61
CA PRO A 192 30.53 24.43 12.74
C PRO A 192 31.33 24.26 11.44
N TYR A 193 30.65 24.28 10.28
CA TYR A 193 31.26 23.99 8.98
C TYR A 193 30.95 25.10 7.95
N PRO A 194 31.37 26.36 8.20
CA PRO A 194 31.01 27.48 7.34
C PRO A 194 31.54 27.29 5.91
N GLU A 195 32.69 26.66 5.69
CA GLU A 195 33.29 26.44 4.37
C GLU A 195 32.80 25.16 3.65
N ILE A 196 31.71 24.55 4.12
CA ILE A 196 31.20 23.31 3.51
C ILE A 196 30.85 23.52 2.03
N PHE A 197 31.38 22.64 1.18
CA PHE A 197 31.27 22.68 -0.28
C PHE A 197 31.96 23.86 -0.98
N GLU A 198 32.81 24.64 -0.31
CA GLU A 198 33.41 25.84 -0.94
C GLU A 198 34.32 25.50 -2.12
N LYS A 199 35.04 24.37 -2.06
CA LYS A 199 35.88 23.90 -3.18
C LYS A 199 35.02 23.48 -4.36
N GLU A 200 33.98 22.70 -4.12
CA GLU A 200 33.05 22.21 -5.12
C GLU A 200 32.24 23.34 -5.77
N ILE A 201 31.95 24.40 -5.02
CA ILE A 201 31.34 25.63 -5.57
C ILE A 201 32.30 26.29 -6.57
N LYS A 202 33.58 26.46 -6.20
CA LYS A 202 34.61 27.07 -7.07
C LYS A 202 34.86 26.24 -8.33
N GLU A 203 34.90 24.91 -8.20
CA GLU A 203 35.06 23.98 -9.33
C GLU A 203 33.82 23.99 -10.25
N ALA A 204 32.61 23.95 -9.69
CA ALA A 204 31.38 23.94 -10.48
C ALA A 204 31.14 25.25 -11.26
N ASP A 205 31.58 26.39 -10.74
CA ASP A 205 31.51 27.67 -11.45
C ASP A 205 32.53 27.75 -12.59
N THR A 206 33.63 26.98 -12.50
CA THR A 206 34.62 26.84 -13.58
C THR A 206 34.09 25.91 -14.69
N GLU A 207 33.43 24.80 -14.35
CA GLU A 207 32.84 23.86 -15.33
C GLU A 207 31.64 24.42 -16.10
N LYS A 208 30.83 25.31 -15.49
CA LYS A 208 29.68 25.95 -16.17
C LYS A 208 30.08 26.80 -17.38
N LEU A 209 31.35 27.19 -17.47
CA LEU A 209 31.88 27.97 -18.59
C LEU A 209 32.22 27.09 -19.81
N GLU A 210 32.30 25.76 -19.66
CA GLU A 210 32.78 24.86 -20.72
C GLU A 210 31.75 23.85 -21.26
N ASP A 211 30.68 23.50 -20.53
CA ASP A 211 29.76 22.44 -20.97
C ASP A 211 28.30 22.90 -21.21
N GLY A 212 27.96 23.01 -22.50
CA GLY A 212 26.59 23.22 -23.01
C GLY A 212 25.81 21.93 -23.27
N SER A 213 26.22 20.78 -22.76
CA SER A 213 25.58 19.51 -23.08
C SER A 213 24.36 19.20 -22.19
N LYS A 214 23.18 19.60 -22.66
CA LYS A 214 21.89 19.07 -22.18
C LYS A 214 21.80 17.58 -22.53
N ALA A 215 22.31 16.70 -21.67
CA ALA A 215 22.13 15.26 -21.81
C ALA A 215 20.63 14.90 -21.90
N LYS A 216 20.20 14.40 -23.07
CA LYS A 216 18.80 14.02 -23.35
C LYS A 216 18.31 12.98 -22.33
N PHE A 217 17.12 13.24 -21.77
CA PHE A 217 16.41 12.41 -20.78
C PHE A 217 16.47 10.89 -21.08
N GLY A 218 16.31 10.50 -22.35
CA GLY A 218 16.39 9.09 -22.77
C GLY A 218 17.76 8.42 -22.60
N ALA A 219 18.87 9.17 -22.73
CA ALA A 219 20.22 8.63 -22.53
C ALA A 219 20.49 8.34 -21.05
N LYS A 220 19.94 9.15 -20.12
CA LYS A 220 20.00 8.90 -18.68
C LYS A 220 19.18 7.67 -18.26
N ILE A 221 18.01 7.45 -18.88
CA ILE A 221 17.20 6.24 -18.66
C ILE A 221 17.95 5.00 -19.14
N LEU A 222 18.51 5.04 -20.34
CA LEU A 222 19.24 3.90 -20.91
C LEU A 222 20.50 3.56 -20.10
N ALA A 223 21.21 4.57 -19.58
CA ALA A 223 22.33 4.37 -18.66
C ALA A 223 21.90 3.73 -17.33
N GLY A 224 20.77 4.19 -16.75
CA GLY A 224 20.19 3.58 -15.55
C GLY A 224 19.77 2.13 -15.74
N LEU A 225 19.15 1.79 -16.87
CA LEU A 225 18.80 0.42 -17.23
C LEU A 225 20.03 -0.44 -17.52
N ARG A 226 21.13 0.13 -18.04
CA ARG A 226 22.38 -0.61 -18.27
C ARG A 226 23.04 -1.06 -16.96
N ASN A 227 22.87 -0.28 -15.88
CA ASN A 227 23.31 -0.64 -14.53
C ASN A 227 22.52 -1.82 -13.93
N MET A 228 21.43 -2.27 -14.56
CA MET A 228 20.61 -3.40 -14.13
C MET A 228 21.17 -4.77 -14.58
N LYS A 229 22.10 -4.79 -15.55
CA LYS A 229 22.72 -6.02 -16.09
C LYS A 229 23.31 -6.97 -15.02
N PRO A 230 23.93 -6.50 -13.91
CA PRO A 230 24.42 -7.37 -12.85
C PRO A 230 23.31 -8.11 -12.09
N LEU A 231 22.08 -7.58 -12.07
CA LEU A 231 20.96 -8.18 -11.35
C LEU A 231 20.38 -9.42 -12.04
N LEU A 232 20.57 -9.51 -13.37
CA LEU A 232 20.14 -10.64 -14.19
C LEU A 232 21.13 -11.80 -14.18
N HIS A 233 22.28 -11.68 -13.51
CA HIS A 233 23.20 -12.80 -13.37
C HIS A 233 22.62 -13.88 -12.44
N ARG A 234 22.74 -15.14 -12.87
CA ARG A 234 22.48 -16.30 -11.99
C ARG A 234 23.57 -16.34 -10.91
N PRO A 235 23.27 -16.63 -9.62
CA PRO A 235 22.03 -17.20 -9.06
C PRO A 235 21.00 -16.17 -8.56
N LEU A 236 21.28 -14.87 -8.58
CA LEU A 236 20.45 -13.83 -7.97
C LEU A 236 19.06 -13.73 -8.62
N LEU A 237 18.98 -13.88 -9.95
CA LEU A 237 17.71 -13.87 -10.69
C LEU A 237 16.73 -14.95 -10.20
N GLY A 238 17.24 -16.13 -9.83
CA GLY A 238 16.42 -17.23 -9.28
C GLY A 238 15.81 -16.87 -7.93
N TYR A 239 16.61 -16.28 -7.03
CA TYR A 239 16.12 -15.80 -5.73
C TYR A 239 15.14 -14.64 -5.87
N LEU A 240 15.37 -13.72 -6.82
CA LEU A 240 14.43 -12.63 -7.11
C LEU A 240 13.09 -13.15 -7.63
N GLY A 241 13.10 -14.13 -8.53
CA GLY A 241 11.87 -14.78 -9.00
C GLY A 241 11.14 -15.51 -7.88
N LEU A 242 11.86 -16.27 -7.05
CA LEU A 242 11.31 -16.99 -5.89
C LEU A 242 10.66 -16.04 -4.88
N ILE A 243 11.40 -15.03 -4.42
CA ILE A 243 10.92 -14.03 -3.46
C ILE A 243 9.80 -13.18 -4.07
N GLY A 244 9.90 -12.83 -5.35
CA GLY A 244 8.90 -12.09 -6.11
C GLY A 244 7.57 -12.85 -6.21
N LEU A 245 7.61 -14.16 -6.45
CA LEU A 245 6.42 -15.02 -6.47
C LEU A 245 5.81 -15.17 -5.07
N MET A 246 6.64 -15.38 -4.04
CA MET A 246 6.16 -15.42 -2.66
C MET A 246 5.45 -14.12 -2.27
N GLN A 247 5.99 -12.95 -2.66
CA GLN A 247 5.35 -11.66 -2.42
C GLN A 247 4.09 -11.43 -3.25
N PHE A 248 4.07 -11.85 -4.51
CA PHE A 248 2.88 -11.79 -5.36
C PHE A 248 1.69 -12.46 -4.66
N ILE A 249 1.90 -13.70 -4.17
CA ILE A 249 0.85 -14.48 -3.53
C ILE A 249 0.48 -13.88 -2.16
N THR A 250 1.48 -13.63 -1.31
CA THR A 250 1.27 -13.17 0.07
C THR A 250 0.58 -11.80 0.11
N LEU A 251 1.03 -10.84 -0.70
CA LEU A 251 0.42 -9.52 -0.76
C LEU A 251 -0.96 -9.57 -1.40
N GLY A 252 -1.15 -10.38 -2.44
CA GLY A 252 -2.44 -10.58 -3.10
C GLY A 252 -3.51 -11.09 -2.13
N ILE A 253 -3.20 -12.15 -1.38
CA ILE A 253 -4.12 -12.73 -0.38
C ILE A 253 -4.38 -11.74 0.76
N HIS A 254 -3.33 -11.15 1.33
CA HIS A 254 -3.47 -10.14 2.39
C HIS A 254 -4.42 -9.02 1.98
N ASN A 255 -4.28 -8.52 0.75
CA ASN A 255 -5.05 -7.40 0.26
C ASN A 255 -6.52 -7.76 0.04
N VAL A 256 -6.80 -8.90 -0.60
CA VAL A 256 -8.16 -9.38 -0.84
C VAL A 256 -8.90 -9.62 0.45
N ILE A 257 -8.31 -10.39 1.37
CA ILE A 257 -8.92 -10.72 2.66
C ILE A 257 -9.23 -9.44 3.44
N ARG A 258 -8.32 -8.46 3.44
CA ARG A 258 -8.52 -7.17 4.12
C ARG A 258 -9.61 -6.31 3.48
N LEU A 259 -9.63 -6.17 2.15
CA LEU A 259 -10.59 -5.28 1.45
C LEU A 259 -12.00 -5.87 1.40
N TRP A 260 -12.11 -7.19 1.32
CA TRP A 260 -13.40 -7.88 1.21
C TRP A 260 -14.03 -8.20 2.57
N PHE A 261 -13.26 -8.17 3.66
CA PHE A 261 -13.76 -8.46 5.00
C PHE A 261 -15.02 -7.64 5.38
N PRO A 262 -15.05 -6.30 5.25
CA PRO A 262 -16.23 -5.52 5.68
C PRO A 262 -17.50 -5.94 4.93
N GLN A 263 -17.38 -6.19 3.62
CA GLN A 263 -18.52 -6.64 2.82
C GLN A 263 -19.01 -8.03 3.25
N LEU A 264 -18.09 -8.98 3.49
CA LEU A 264 -18.46 -10.32 3.95
C LEU A 264 -19.09 -10.27 5.35
N SER A 265 -18.54 -9.46 6.26
CA SER A 265 -19.11 -9.25 7.60
C SER A 265 -20.52 -8.67 7.54
N THR A 266 -20.77 -7.67 6.69
CA THR A 266 -22.12 -7.08 6.53
C THR A 266 -23.12 -8.09 5.98
N ILE A 267 -22.71 -8.97 5.06
CA ILE A 267 -23.58 -10.04 4.55
C ILE A 267 -23.98 -10.98 5.69
N VAL A 268 -23.02 -11.42 6.51
CA VAL A 268 -23.29 -12.31 7.66
C VAL A 268 -24.09 -11.61 8.77
N GLU A 269 -23.97 -10.30 8.90
CA GLU A 269 -24.71 -9.52 9.89
C GLU A 269 -26.21 -9.45 9.55
N HIS A 270 -26.53 -9.21 8.27
CA HIS A 270 -27.90 -8.90 7.83
C HIS A 270 -28.63 -10.09 7.20
N TYR A 271 -27.90 -11.08 6.70
CA TYR A 271 -28.49 -12.27 6.09
C TYR A 271 -28.58 -13.37 7.15
N LYS A 272 -29.75 -13.54 7.75
CA LYS A 272 -30.07 -14.65 8.65
C LYS A 272 -30.91 -15.66 7.89
N LEU A 273 -30.44 -16.90 7.80
CA LEU A 273 -31.22 -18.05 7.36
C LEU A 273 -31.56 -18.88 8.59
N ASP A 274 -32.76 -19.45 8.64
CA ASP A 274 -33.18 -20.31 9.77
C ASP A 274 -32.30 -21.57 9.81
N GLY A 275 -31.55 -21.76 10.91
CA GLY A 275 -30.71 -22.94 11.19
C GLY A 275 -29.23 -22.64 11.50
N ASN A 276 -28.49 -23.68 11.91
CA ASN A 276 -27.04 -23.63 12.07
C ASN A 276 -26.36 -23.67 10.69
N GLN A 277 -26.08 -22.51 10.11
CA GLN A 277 -25.46 -22.40 8.80
C GLN A 277 -24.01 -21.92 8.88
N ASN A 278 -23.16 -22.44 7.98
CA ASN A 278 -21.78 -21.97 7.87
C ASN A 278 -21.69 -20.73 6.96
N LEU A 279 -20.53 -20.06 6.98
CA LEU A 279 -20.26 -18.86 6.21
C LEU A 279 -20.58 -19.02 4.72
N CYS A 280 -20.27 -20.18 4.13
CA CYS A 280 -20.47 -20.38 2.70
C CYS A 280 -21.92 -20.62 2.31
N ASP A 281 -22.71 -21.27 3.15
CA ASP A 281 -24.14 -21.43 2.90
C ASP A 281 -24.82 -20.05 2.79
N LEU A 282 -24.47 -19.13 3.69
CA LEU A 282 -24.93 -17.74 3.69
C LEU A 282 -24.49 -16.97 2.43
N LEU A 283 -23.21 -17.09 2.04
CA LEU A 283 -22.66 -16.37 0.89
C LEU A 283 -23.20 -16.89 -0.44
N ASP A 284 -23.42 -18.20 -0.57
CA ASP A 284 -24.01 -18.81 -1.77
C ASP A 284 -25.50 -18.44 -1.91
N ALA A 285 -26.25 -18.40 -0.80
CA ALA A 285 -27.64 -17.92 -0.78
C ALA A 285 -27.74 -16.43 -1.17
N TYR A 286 -26.84 -15.59 -0.64
CA TYR A 286 -26.77 -14.18 -1.03
C TYR A 286 -26.42 -14.01 -2.52
N THR A 287 -25.42 -14.74 -3.00
CA THR A 287 -24.94 -14.63 -4.39
C THR A 287 -25.95 -15.16 -5.41
N SER A 288 -26.68 -16.23 -5.09
CA SER A 288 -27.77 -16.73 -5.93
C SER A 288 -28.92 -15.73 -6.02
N THR A 289 -29.31 -15.11 -4.90
CA THR A 289 -30.31 -14.02 -4.88
C THR A 289 -29.90 -12.86 -5.80
N LEU A 290 -28.62 -12.47 -5.78
CA LEU A 290 -28.08 -11.44 -6.67
C LEU A 290 -28.15 -11.83 -8.15
N LYS A 291 -27.85 -13.09 -8.49
CA LYS A 291 -27.95 -13.60 -9.88
C LYS A 291 -29.40 -13.54 -10.38
N VAL A 292 -30.37 -13.92 -9.55
CA VAL A 292 -31.79 -13.84 -9.90
C VAL A 292 -32.22 -12.40 -10.15
N LYS A 293 -31.90 -11.47 -9.24
CA LYS A 293 -32.21 -10.04 -9.38
C LYS A 293 -31.61 -9.39 -10.63
N ASN A 294 -30.45 -9.84 -11.08
CA ASN A 294 -29.83 -9.33 -12.31
C ASN A 294 -30.49 -9.87 -13.59
N ASN A 295 -31.14 -11.04 -13.53
CA ASN A 295 -31.80 -11.65 -14.70
C ASN A 295 -33.26 -11.18 -14.85
N SER A 296 -33.93 -10.79 -13.77
CA SER A 296 -35.22 -10.14 -13.82
C SER A 296 -35.06 -8.63 -14.07
N ASN A 297 -35.31 -8.18 -15.31
CA ASN A 297 -35.29 -6.78 -15.76
C ASN A 297 -36.40 -5.91 -15.12
N SER A 298 -36.52 -5.89 -13.80
CA SER A 298 -37.45 -5.02 -13.07
C SER A 298 -36.72 -3.73 -12.68
N THR A 299 -36.43 -2.87 -13.66
CA THR A 299 -35.65 -1.62 -13.52
C THR A 299 -36.46 -0.43 -12.97
N THR A 300 -37.28 -0.64 -11.94
CA THR A 300 -37.99 0.45 -11.24
C THR A 300 -37.79 0.46 -9.73
N GLY A 301 -36.98 -0.46 -9.19
CA GLY A 301 -36.63 -0.47 -7.76
C GLY A 301 -35.64 0.64 -7.42
N ILE A 302 -36.05 1.57 -6.55
CA ILE A 302 -35.14 2.52 -5.90
C ILE A 302 -34.04 1.71 -5.20
N CYS A 303 -32.77 1.94 -5.55
CA CYS A 303 -31.64 1.28 -4.90
C CYS A 303 -31.47 1.82 -3.48
N VAL A 304 -32.03 1.12 -2.48
CA VAL A 304 -31.82 1.45 -1.07
C VAL A 304 -30.46 0.86 -0.63
N PRO A 305 -29.47 1.69 -0.24
CA PRO A 305 -28.20 1.19 0.24
C PRO A 305 -28.39 0.49 1.59
N HIS A 306 -27.89 -0.74 1.72
CA HIS A 306 -27.81 -1.40 3.02
C HIS A 306 -26.59 -0.87 3.78
N VAL A 307 -26.83 -0.15 4.87
CA VAL A 307 -25.80 0.34 5.78
C VAL A 307 -25.25 -0.84 6.59
N SER A 308 -23.93 -0.94 6.69
CA SER A 308 -23.25 -1.91 7.55
C SER A 308 -23.61 -1.64 9.01
N GLY A 309 -23.91 -2.68 9.78
CA GLY A 309 -24.18 -2.50 11.21
C GLY A 309 -22.90 -2.29 12.01
N ALA A 310 -23.07 -1.95 13.29
CA ALA A 310 -21.96 -1.62 14.19
C ALA A 310 -20.96 -2.78 14.35
N GLU A 311 -21.41 -4.03 14.27
CA GLU A 311 -20.54 -5.20 14.42
C GLU A 311 -19.46 -5.24 13.33
N THR A 312 -19.80 -4.90 12.08
CA THR A 312 -18.83 -4.89 10.97
C THR A 312 -17.66 -3.92 11.24
N TYR A 313 -17.96 -2.74 11.79
CA TYR A 313 -16.93 -1.75 12.12
C TYR A 313 -16.09 -2.16 13.33
N ILE A 314 -16.75 -2.63 14.41
CA ILE A 314 -16.08 -3.14 15.61
C ILE A 314 -15.12 -4.28 15.25
N ASN A 315 -15.58 -5.24 14.44
CA ASN A 315 -14.76 -6.37 14.00
C ASN A 315 -13.57 -5.91 13.14
N SER A 316 -13.75 -4.88 12.31
CA SER A 316 -12.65 -4.30 11.51
C SER A 316 -11.59 -3.65 12.40
N ILE A 317 -12.01 -2.97 13.48
CA ILE A 317 -11.10 -2.40 14.50
C ILE A 317 -10.35 -3.52 15.24
N ILE A 318 -11.05 -4.60 15.63
CA ILE A 318 -10.45 -5.78 16.28
C ILE A 318 -9.36 -6.38 15.39
N ILE A 319 -9.61 -6.54 14.08
CA ILE A 319 -8.62 -7.03 13.12
C ILE A 319 -7.37 -6.13 13.11
N GLY A 320 -7.56 -4.80 13.10
CA GLY A 320 -6.47 -3.83 13.15
C GLY A 320 -5.61 -3.98 14.41
N LEU A 321 -6.24 -4.14 15.58
CA LEU A 321 -5.56 -4.34 16.87
C LEU A 321 -4.78 -5.66 16.91
N ILE A 322 -5.40 -6.77 16.47
CA ILE A 322 -4.76 -8.09 16.43
C ILE A 322 -3.55 -8.09 15.49
N SER A 323 -3.61 -7.34 14.39
CA SER A 323 -2.53 -7.27 13.38
C SER A 323 -1.23 -6.66 13.90
N ILE A 324 -1.25 -5.98 15.05
CA ILE A 324 -0.06 -5.41 15.71
C ILE A 324 0.77 -6.50 16.41
N LEU A 325 0.12 -7.48 17.04
CA LEU A 325 0.79 -8.46 17.91
C LEU A 325 1.87 -9.30 17.19
N PRO A 326 1.62 -9.85 15.97
CA PRO A 326 2.63 -10.66 15.30
C PRO A 326 3.89 -9.91 14.91
N TYR A 327 3.87 -8.58 14.76
CA TYR A 327 5.09 -7.81 14.53
C TYR A 327 6.03 -7.84 15.73
N PHE A 328 5.50 -7.61 16.94
CA PHE A 328 6.30 -7.66 18.16
C PHE A 328 6.82 -9.08 18.41
N ILE A 329 5.93 -10.08 18.27
CA ILE A 329 6.28 -11.48 18.49
C ILE A 329 7.35 -11.94 17.48
N SER A 330 7.16 -11.65 16.19
CA SER A 330 8.14 -12.05 15.17
C SER A 330 9.48 -11.34 15.35
N GLY A 331 9.51 -10.08 15.79
CA GLY A 331 10.75 -9.35 16.11
C GLY A 331 11.58 -10.00 17.23
N VAL A 332 10.93 -10.58 18.24
CA VAL A 332 11.63 -11.28 19.33
C VAL A 332 12.05 -12.70 18.91
N ILE A 333 11.18 -13.42 18.20
CA ILE A 333 11.41 -14.83 17.84
C ILE A 333 12.37 -14.98 16.66
N VAL A 334 12.47 -14.00 15.76
CA VAL A 334 13.29 -14.09 14.55
C VAL A 334 14.76 -14.39 14.83
N ASN A 335 15.29 -13.89 15.95
CA ASN A 335 16.67 -14.13 16.36
C ASN A 335 16.89 -15.56 16.90
N LYS A 336 15.85 -16.21 17.43
CA LYS A 336 15.93 -17.58 17.99
C LYS A 336 15.65 -18.66 16.94
N VAL A 337 14.60 -18.47 16.14
CA VAL A 337 14.06 -19.52 15.24
C VAL A 337 14.49 -19.31 13.78
N GLY A 338 14.88 -18.08 13.43
CA GLY A 338 15.27 -17.71 12.07
C GLY A 338 14.09 -17.38 11.14
N LYS A 339 14.36 -16.55 10.13
CA LYS A 339 13.36 -15.99 9.20
C LYS A 339 12.63 -17.08 8.39
N LYS A 340 13.35 -18.11 7.95
CA LYS A 340 12.83 -19.19 7.09
C LYS A 340 11.76 -20.03 7.80
N ALA A 341 12.04 -20.44 9.04
CA ALA A 341 11.09 -21.21 9.83
C ALA A 341 9.84 -20.38 10.20
N LEU A 342 10.01 -19.08 10.46
CA LEU A 342 8.87 -18.17 10.67
C LEU A 342 7.99 -18.02 9.42
N LEU A 343 8.58 -17.92 8.23
CA LEU A 343 7.84 -17.87 6.97
C LEU A 343 7.08 -19.18 6.70
N PHE A 344 7.71 -20.33 6.97
CA PHE A 344 7.09 -21.64 6.85
C PHE A 344 5.89 -21.78 7.81
N ALA A 345 6.11 -21.52 9.10
CA ALA A 345 5.07 -21.61 10.12
C ALA A 345 3.91 -20.63 9.83
N GLY A 346 4.24 -19.40 9.44
CA GLY A 346 3.24 -18.40 9.04
C GLY A 346 2.41 -18.86 7.83
N GLY A 347 3.03 -19.43 6.81
CA GLY A 347 2.31 -19.96 5.64
C GLY A 347 1.38 -21.13 5.99
N VAL A 348 1.78 -22.01 6.91
CA VAL A 348 0.93 -23.11 7.40
C VAL A 348 -0.27 -22.57 8.18
N ILE A 349 -0.07 -21.62 9.10
CA ILE A 349 -1.15 -20.97 9.86
C ILE A 349 -2.10 -20.21 8.92
N SER A 350 -1.55 -19.50 7.93
CA SER A 350 -2.34 -18.78 6.93
C SER A 350 -3.17 -19.73 6.05
N THR A 351 -2.60 -20.88 5.66
CA THR A 351 -3.33 -21.92 4.92
C THR A 351 -4.47 -22.50 5.77
N GLY A 352 -4.19 -22.85 7.03
CA GLY A 352 -5.18 -23.38 7.96
C GLY A 352 -6.33 -22.40 8.22
N SER A 353 -6.02 -21.11 8.40
CA SER A 353 -7.06 -20.08 8.56
C SER A 353 -7.92 -19.89 7.32
N LEU A 354 -7.36 -19.94 6.11
CA LEU A 354 -8.13 -19.85 4.86
C LEU A 354 -9.07 -21.06 4.69
N LEU A 355 -8.60 -22.26 5.01
CA LEU A 355 -9.44 -23.46 5.02
C LEU A 355 -10.54 -23.35 6.09
N GLY A 356 -10.19 -22.87 7.29
CA GLY A 356 -11.13 -22.68 8.39
C GLY A 356 -12.30 -21.75 8.06
N LEU A 357 -12.08 -20.74 7.22
CA LEU A 357 -13.15 -19.84 6.76
C LEU A 357 -14.31 -20.57 6.08
N ARG A 358 -14.03 -21.64 5.33
CA ARG A 358 -15.07 -22.44 4.66
C ARG A 358 -16.05 -23.07 5.65
N TRP A 359 -15.58 -23.50 6.82
CA TRP A 359 -16.39 -24.18 7.84
C TRP A 359 -16.74 -23.28 9.02
N SER A 360 -16.60 -21.97 8.87
CA SER A 360 -16.92 -21.04 9.95
C SER A 360 -18.42 -20.99 10.19
N SER A 361 -18.88 -21.56 11.31
CA SER A 361 -20.31 -21.61 11.70
C SER A 361 -20.75 -20.47 12.62
N SER A 362 -19.83 -19.60 13.05
CA SER A 362 -20.16 -18.44 13.88
C SER A 362 -19.43 -17.18 13.42
N LYS A 363 -20.01 -16.01 13.74
CA LYS A 363 -19.39 -14.70 13.48
C LYS A 363 -18.02 -14.60 14.15
N ALA A 364 -17.89 -15.08 15.39
CA ALA A 364 -16.63 -15.07 16.14
C ALA A 364 -15.53 -15.91 15.45
N MET A 365 -15.87 -17.11 14.98
CA MET A 365 -14.92 -17.95 14.22
C MET A 365 -14.48 -17.28 12.92
N MET A 366 -15.41 -16.63 12.20
CA MET A 366 -15.10 -15.92 10.97
C MET A 366 -14.08 -14.80 11.25
N VAL A 367 -14.38 -13.93 12.21
CA VAL A 367 -13.52 -12.81 12.60
C VAL A 367 -12.16 -13.31 13.10
N ALA A 368 -12.11 -14.42 13.85
CA ALA A 368 -10.87 -15.04 14.30
C ALA A 368 -10.01 -15.49 13.10
N PHE A 369 -10.57 -16.20 12.13
CA PHE A 369 -9.80 -16.64 10.96
C PHE A 369 -9.35 -15.48 10.06
N PHE A 370 -10.20 -14.47 9.83
CA PHE A 370 -9.83 -13.27 9.08
C PHE A 370 -8.70 -12.50 9.78
N SER A 371 -8.82 -12.27 11.09
CA SER A 371 -7.81 -11.53 11.86
C SER A 371 -6.46 -12.27 11.89
N VAL A 372 -6.46 -13.58 12.15
CA VAL A 372 -5.24 -14.41 12.10
C VAL A 372 -4.62 -14.36 10.70
N ASN A 373 -5.42 -14.50 9.64
CA ASN A 373 -4.89 -14.50 8.28
C ASN A 373 -4.25 -13.15 7.90
N ILE A 374 -4.95 -12.04 8.18
CA ILE A 374 -4.46 -10.68 7.89
C ILE A 374 -3.18 -10.41 8.67
N ALA A 375 -3.15 -10.72 9.97
CA ALA A 375 -2.01 -10.47 10.84
C ALA A 375 -0.78 -11.28 10.42
N ILE A 376 -0.94 -12.57 10.14
CA ILE A 376 0.16 -13.46 9.73
C ILE A 376 0.69 -13.09 8.34
N THR A 377 -0.19 -12.88 7.35
CA THR A 377 0.24 -12.49 6.00
C THR A 377 0.93 -11.13 5.98
N GLN A 378 0.51 -10.20 6.86
CA GLN A 378 1.17 -8.91 7.06
C GLN A 378 2.60 -9.06 7.59
N THR A 379 2.82 -9.94 8.57
CA THR A 379 4.16 -10.26 9.07
C THR A 379 5.01 -10.97 8.01
N MET A 380 4.44 -11.94 7.28
CA MET A 380 5.14 -12.65 6.20
C MET A 380 5.62 -11.69 5.10
N LYS A 381 4.82 -10.69 4.74
CA LYS A 381 5.21 -9.63 3.80
C LYS A 381 6.47 -8.90 4.28
N SER A 382 6.51 -8.47 5.54
CA SER A 382 7.68 -7.77 6.09
C SER A 382 8.90 -8.68 6.20
N LEU A 383 8.74 -9.93 6.66
CA LEU A 383 9.84 -10.90 6.73
C LEU A 383 10.44 -11.19 5.34
N THR A 384 9.61 -11.30 4.31
CA THR A 384 10.06 -11.55 2.94
C THR A 384 10.89 -10.40 2.38
N GLN A 385 10.57 -9.15 2.73
CA GLN A 385 11.39 -7.97 2.37
C GLN A 385 12.75 -8.00 3.07
N VAL A 386 12.78 -8.40 4.34
CA VAL A 386 14.04 -8.53 5.08
C VAL A 386 14.91 -9.66 4.49
N VAL A 387 14.31 -10.79 4.09
CA VAL A 387 15.04 -11.86 3.40
C VAL A 387 15.63 -11.38 2.07
N LEU A 388 14.90 -10.55 1.31
CA LEU A 388 15.41 -9.96 0.07
C LEU A 388 16.65 -9.09 0.32
N ILE A 389 16.62 -8.24 1.35
CA ILE A 389 17.72 -7.36 1.72
C ILE A 389 18.98 -8.15 2.13
N ASP A 390 18.80 -9.32 2.75
CA ASP A 390 19.92 -10.20 3.15
C ASP A 390 20.58 -10.90 1.94
N VAL A 391 19.81 -11.23 0.90
CA VAL A 391 20.31 -11.95 -0.29
C VAL A 391 20.91 -11.00 -1.33
N VAL A 392 20.40 -9.77 -1.42
CA VAL A 392 20.81 -8.79 -2.44
C VAL A 392 21.97 -7.90 -1.94
N PRO A 393 23.03 -7.70 -2.75
CA PRO A 393 24.12 -6.77 -2.43
C PRO A 393 23.63 -5.34 -2.18
N THR A 394 24.27 -4.62 -1.25
CA THR A 394 23.90 -3.25 -0.81
C THR A 394 23.68 -2.28 -1.96
N THR A 395 24.53 -2.33 -2.98
CA THR A 395 24.49 -1.45 -4.16
C THR A 395 23.20 -1.60 -4.98
N MET A 396 22.52 -2.75 -4.90
CA MET A 396 21.37 -3.08 -5.74
C MET A 396 20.07 -3.32 -4.96
N ARG A 397 20.09 -3.18 -3.62
CA ARG A 397 18.93 -3.48 -2.75
C ARG A 397 17.68 -2.71 -3.10
N THR A 398 17.81 -1.39 -3.28
CA THR A 398 16.67 -0.51 -3.58
C THR A 398 15.98 -0.93 -4.87
N PHE A 399 16.77 -1.26 -5.90
CA PHE A 399 16.24 -1.71 -7.17
C PHE A 399 15.53 -3.08 -7.06
N ALA A 400 16.14 -4.04 -6.37
CA ALA A 400 15.54 -5.36 -6.14
C ALA A 400 14.22 -5.25 -5.34
N LEU A 401 14.17 -4.40 -4.32
CA LEU A 401 12.96 -4.11 -3.56
C LEU A 401 11.85 -3.54 -4.45
N SER A 402 12.17 -2.59 -5.33
CA SER A 402 11.20 -2.02 -6.28
C SER A 402 10.68 -3.07 -7.27
N LEU A 403 11.54 -3.95 -7.78
CA LEU A 403 11.14 -5.02 -8.69
C LEU A 403 10.21 -6.05 -8.01
N VAL A 404 10.54 -6.48 -6.79
CA VAL A 404 9.70 -7.39 -6.01
C VAL A 404 8.38 -6.73 -5.60
N MET A 405 8.38 -5.42 -5.31
CA MET A 405 7.16 -4.68 -5.04
C MET A 405 6.27 -4.53 -6.27
N LEU A 406 6.86 -4.41 -7.47
CA LEU A 406 6.12 -4.40 -8.72
C LEU A 406 5.36 -5.72 -8.92
N THR A 407 6.02 -6.87 -8.70
CA THR A 407 5.34 -8.18 -8.77
C THR A 407 4.28 -8.30 -7.67
N ALA A 408 4.55 -7.81 -6.47
CA ALA A 408 3.58 -7.81 -5.39
C ALA A 408 2.30 -7.00 -5.73
N ARG A 409 2.45 -5.81 -6.34
CA ARG A 409 1.32 -4.96 -6.79
C ARG A 409 0.50 -5.64 -7.91
N MET A 410 1.17 -6.36 -8.81
CA MET A 410 0.47 -7.20 -9.79
C MET A 410 -0.36 -8.30 -9.11
N GLY A 411 0.16 -8.91 -8.03
CA GLY A 411 -0.58 -9.87 -7.21
C GLY A 411 -1.85 -9.27 -6.61
N THR A 412 -1.77 -8.06 -6.04
CA THR A 412 -2.96 -7.38 -5.50
C THR A 412 -4.01 -7.07 -6.57
N LEU A 413 -3.58 -6.71 -7.77
CA LEU A 413 -4.47 -6.45 -8.90
C LEU A 413 -5.23 -7.72 -9.29
N VAL A 414 -4.48 -8.80 -9.58
CA VAL A 414 -5.05 -10.08 -10.01
C VAL A 414 -6.00 -10.64 -8.97
N SER A 415 -5.61 -10.64 -7.69
CA SER A 415 -6.44 -11.20 -6.62
C SER A 415 -7.74 -10.43 -6.41
N ASN A 416 -7.75 -9.08 -6.48
CA ASN A 416 -8.98 -8.29 -6.31
C ASN A 416 -9.98 -8.47 -7.45
N VAL A 417 -9.50 -8.72 -8.67
CA VAL A 417 -10.36 -9.03 -9.82
C VAL A 417 -10.83 -10.49 -9.77
N ALA A 418 -9.94 -11.42 -9.40
CA ALA A 418 -10.24 -12.85 -9.36
C ALA A 418 -11.23 -13.22 -8.24
N PHE A 419 -11.05 -12.67 -7.03
CA PHE A 419 -11.88 -13.02 -5.87
C PHE A 419 -13.41 -12.96 -6.12
N PRO A 420 -13.99 -11.86 -6.62
CA PRO A 420 -15.43 -11.81 -6.89
C PRO A 420 -15.88 -12.74 -8.02
N ILE A 421 -15.01 -13.04 -8.99
CA ILE A 421 -15.31 -13.98 -10.07
C ILE A 421 -15.42 -15.39 -9.48
N LEU A 422 -14.46 -15.77 -8.63
CA LEU A 422 -14.48 -17.06 -7.92
C LEU A 422 -15.67 -17.15 -6.96
N LEU A 423 -15.97 -16.07 -6.22
CA LEU A 423 -17.12 -16.03 -5.31
C LEU A 423 -18.45 -16.16 -6.08
N ALA A 424 -18.54 -15.61 -7.29
CA ALA A 424 -19.71 -15.79 -8.14
C ALA A 424 -19.89 -17.24 -8.65
N MET A 425 -18.82 -18.03 -8.72
CA MET A 425 -18.89 -19.46 -9.07
C MET A 425 -19.32 -20.32 -7.88
N GLY A 426 -18.92 -19.94 -6.67
CA GLY A 426 -19.34 -20.55 -5.41
C GLY A 426 -18.39 -20.19 -4.27
N CYS A 427 -18.91 -20.08 -3.05
CA CYS A 427 -18.17 -19.56 -1.90
C CYS A 427 -16.91 -20.37 -1.54
N SER A 428 -16.94 -21.68 -1.73
CA SER A 428 -15.81 -22.56 -1.40
C SER A 428 -14.58 -22.31 -2.27
N ILE A 429 -14.80 -21.91 -3.52
CA ILE A 429 -13.77 -21.80 -4.56
C ILE A 429 -12.69 -20.77 -4.22
N PRO A 430 -13.00 -19.51 -3.85
CA PRO A 430 -11.97 -18.53 -3.50
C PRO A 430 -11.12 -18.99 -2.31
N PHE A 431 -11.73 -19.56 -1.27
CA PHE A 431 -11.00 -19.98 -0.08
C PHE A 431 -10.06 -21.16 -0.35
N TYR A 432 -10.50 -22.19 -1.09
CA TYR A 432 -9.60 -23.28 -1.50
C TYR A 432 -8.50 -22.83 -2.45
N THR A 433 -8.81 -21.91 -3.38
CA THR A 433 -7.82 -21.36 -4.30
C THR A 433 -6.73 -20.58 -3.54
N MET A 434 -7.14 -19.70 -2.62
CA MET A 434 -6.20 -18.94 -1.80
C MET A 434 -5.38 -19.84 -0.87
N ALA A 435 -5.99 -20.86 -0.26
CA ALA A 435 -5.28 -21.83 0.59
C ALA A 435 -4.24 -22.63 -0.21
N THR A 436 -4.59 -23.04 -1.45
CA THR A 436 -3.66 -23.74 -2.35
C THR A 436 -2.49 -22.85 -2.73
N MET A 437 -2.76 -21.58 -3.11
CA MET A 437 -1.71 -20.61 -3.40
C MET A 437 -0.81 -20.36 -2.19
N MET A 438 -1.36 -20.25 -0.98
CA MET A 438 -0.57 -20.09 0.25
C MET A 438 0.25 -21.34 0.58
N SER A 439 -0.27 -22.54 0.29
CA SER A 439 0.49 -23.79 0.40
C SER A 439 1.69 -23.81 -0.55
N CYS A 440 1.55 -23.26 -1.76
CA CYS A 440 2.70 -23.04 -2.65
C CYS A 440 3.74 -22.14 -2.00
N VAL A 441 3.36 -21.06 -1.29
CA VAL A 441 4.30 -20.20 -0.55
C VAL A 441 5.04 -20.99 0.54
N VAL A 442 4.36 -21.90 1.24
CA VAL A 442 5.00 -22.80 2.23
C VAL A 442 6.09 -23.63 1.57
N VAL A 443 5.80 -24.26 0.43
CA VAL A 443 6.78 -25.05 -0.34
C VAL A 443 7.94 -24.17 -0.81
N LEU A 444 7.65 -23.00 -1.38
CA LEU A 444 8.67 -22.05 -1.85
C LEU A 444 9.57 -21.55 -0.72
N SER A 445 9.03 -21.40 0.49
CA SER A 445 9.81 -20.98 1.67
C SER A 445 10.92 -21.97 2.03
N VAL A 446 10.77 -23.26 1.70
CA VAL A 446 11.79 -24.30 1.90
C VAL A 446 12.99 -24.11 0.98
N PHE A 447 12.82 -23.47 -0.18
CA PHE A 447 13.91 -23.19 -1.12
C PHE A 447 14.66 -21.88 -0.82
N LEU A 448 14.23 -21.12 0.20
CA LEU A 448 14.95 -19.91 0.61
C LEU A 448 16.37 -20.24 1.11
N PRO A 449 17.35 -19.40 0.79
CA PRO A 449 18.74 -19.62 1.19
C PRO A 449 18.85 -19.55 2.72
N LYS A 450 19.57 -20.50 3.32
CA LYS A 450 19.99 -20.37 4.71
C LYS A 450 21.14 -19.36 4.73
N LYS A 451 21.07 -18.35 5.60
CA LYS A 451 22.20 -17.43 5.81
C LYS A 451 23.40 -18.27 6.25
N LYS A 452 24.52 -18.21 5.52
CA LYS A 452 25.80 -18.68 6.07
C LYS A 452 26.08 -17.77 7.27
N GLN A 453 26.19 -18.36 8.45
CA GLN A 453 26.59 -17.66 9.66
C GLN A 453 27.98 -17.04 9.47
#